data_AF-A0A9E5Y7X7-F1
#
_entry.id   AF-A0A9E5Y7X7-F1
#
_cell.length_a   1.000
_cell.length_b   1.000
_cell.length_c   1.000
_cell.angle_alpha   90.00
_cell.angle_beta   90.00
_cell.angle_gamma   90.00
#
_symmetry.space_group_name_H-M   'P 1'
#
loop_
_entity.id
_entity.type
_entity.pdbx_description
1 polymer ?
#
loop_
_entity_poly.entity_id
_entity_poly.type
_entity_poly.pdbx_seq_one_letter_code
_entity_poly.pdbx_strand_id
1 'polypeptide(L)'
;MLFGKRKELDEEKIEQVMEDFTKVLSKLMEKHLPRRMRRAMPKKSKWGKINDKEKKEELTKIKKKGLNSWLSETVYEICQEVGSFANDPDALEKDLKASLKEFKKTGRFR
;
A
#
# COMPACT_ATOMS: atom_id res chain seq x y z
N MET A 1 22.60 -28.33 -5.35
CA MET A 1 22.12 -27.41 -4.30
C MET A 1 22.38 -25.98 -4.75
N LEU A 2 21.37 -25.30 -5.27
CA LEU A 2 21.46 -23.87 -5.59
C LEU A 2 20.38 -23.14 -4.81
N PHE A 3 20.62 -22.98 -3.50
CA PHE A 3 19.90 -22.01 -2.70
C PHE A 3 20.32 -20.62 -3.19
N GLY A 4 19.59 -20.14 -4.20
CA GLY A 4 19.70 -18.76 -4.64
C GLY A 4 19.52 -17.86 -3.43
N LYS A 5 20.59 -17.17 -3.05
CA LYS A 5 20.55 -16.10 -2.06
C LYS A 5 19.40 -15.17 -2.49
N ARG A 6 18.28 -15.21 -1.76
CA ARG A 6 17.27 -14.16 -1.90
C ARG A 6 18.06 -12.87 -1.65
N LYS A 7 18.17 -12.01 -2.66
CA LYS A 7 18.56 -10.61 -2.44
C LYS A 7 17.65 -10.12 -1.33
N GLU A 8 18.19 -9.89 -0.15
CA GLU A 8 17.43 -9.21 0.89
C GLU A 8 16.96 -7.90 0.26
N LEU A 9 15.65 -7.69 0.22
CA LEU A 9 15.11 -6.41 -0.21
C LEU A 9 15.69 -5.37 0.73
N ASP A 10 16.40 -4.41 0.15
CA ASP A 10 16.94 -3.26 0.85
C ASP A 10 15.80 -2.52 1.57
N GLU A 11 16.00 -2.25 2.86
CA GLU A 11 14.98 -1.61 3.70
C GLU A 11 14.64 -0.22 3.14
N GLU A 12 15.64 0.52 2.66
CA GLU A 12 15.43 1.84 2.04
C GLU A 12 14.54 1.74 0.79
N LYS A 13 14.71 0.69 -0.01
CA LYS A 13 13.85 0.46 -1.19
C LYS A 13 12.44 0.09 -0.79
N ILE A 14 12.28 -0.73 0.25
CA ILE A 14 10.94 -1.05 0.77
C ILE A 14 10.26 0.23 1.23
N GLU A 15 10.95 1.04 2.04
CA GLU A 15 10.41 2.30 2.55
C GLU A 15 10.00 3.24 1.43
N GLN A 16 10.85 3.41 0.41
CA GLN A 16 10.57 4.28 -0.73
C GLN A 16 9.35 3.79 -1.52
N VAL A 17 9.25 2.49 -1.77
CA VAL A 17 8.08 1.90 -2.43
C VAL A 17 6.81 2.11 -1.60
N MET A 18 6.87 1.94 -0.29
CA MET A 18 5.73 2.13 0.59
C MET A 18 5.28 3.59 0.64
N GLU A 19 6.22 4.53 0.67
CA GLU A 19 5.92 5.95 0.65
C GLU A 19 5.28 6.38 -0.69
N ASP A 20 5.81 5.89 -1.81
CA ASP A 20 5.25 6.21 -3.12
C ASP A 20 3.87 5.58 -3.32
N PHE A 21 3.68 4.35 -2.85
CA PHE A 21 2.38 3.69 -2.88
C PHE A 21 1.35 4.43 -2.02
N THR A 22 1.76 4.84 -0.83
CA THR A 22 0.96 5.66 0.09
C THR A 22 0.50 6.96 -0.56
N LYS A 23 1.37 7.63 -1.34
CA LYS A 23 1.01 8.85 -2.08
C LYS A 23 -0.03 8.58 -3.15
N VAL A 24 0.10 7.48 -3.90
CA VAL A 24 -0.88 7.05 -4.91
C VAL A 24 -2.24 6.77 -4.26
N LEU A 25 -2.25 5.98 -3.19
CA LEU A 25 -3.47 5.70 -2.42
C LEU A 25 -4.12 6.98 -1.90
N SER A 26 -3.34 7.89 -1.32
CA SER A 26 -3.86 9.15 -0.78
C SER A 26 -4.57 9.97 -1.86
N LYS A 27 -3.98 10.08 -3.07
CA LYS A 27 -4.61 10.78 -4.20
C LYS A 27 -5.91 10.12 -4.65
N LEU A 28 -5.95 8.78 -4.68
CA LEU A 28 -7.18 8.06 -5.01
C LEU A 28 -8.27 8.25 -3.96
N MET A 29 -7.91 8.22 -2.69
CA MET A 29 -8.84 8.50 -1.59
C MET A 29 -9.38 9.93 -1.71
N GLU A 30 -8.57 10.91 -2.11
CA GLU A 30 -9.01 12.28 -2.38
C GLU A 30 -10.09 12.39 -3.45
N LYS A 31 -10.01 11.55 -4.49
CA LYS A 31 -10.96 11.48 -5.59
C LYS A 31 -12.27 10.81 -5.19
N HIS A 32 -12.20 9.71 -4.44
CA HIS A 32 -13.35 8.80 -4.22
C HIS A 32 -14.04 8.96 -2.88
N LEU A 33 -13.33 9.45 -1.85
CA LEU A 33 -13.89 9.56 -0.50
C LEU A 33 -14.34 10.99 -0.15
N PRO A 34 -15.52 11.12 0.50
CA PRO A 34 -15.94 12.36 1.12
C PRO A 34 -14.88 12.91 2.09
N ARG A 35 -14.74 14.24 2.16
CA ARG A 35 -13.74 14.93 3.01
C ARG A 35 -13.78 14.49 4.47
N ARG A 36 -14.96 14.17 5.01
CA ARG A 36 -15.13 13.69 6.40
C ARG A 36 -14.46 12.34 6.60
N MET A 37 -14.65 11.41 5.67
CA MET A 37 -14.03 10.08 5.71
C MET A 37 -12.53 10.14 5.49
N ARG A 38 -12.06 11.04 4.62
CA ARG A 38 -10.61 11.31 4.47
C ARG A 38 -9.92 11.77 5.76
N ARG A 39 -10.65 12.50 6.61
CA ARG A 39 -10.15 12.96 7.91
C ARG A 39 -10.21 11.87 8.98
N ALA A 40 -11.22 11.00 8.90
CA ALA A 40 -11.42 9.88 9.81
C ALA A 40 -10.55 8.66 9.48
N MET A 41 -10.06 8.55 8.23
CA MET A 41 -9.20 7.45 7.80
C MET A 41 -7.97 7.39 8.71
N PRO A 42 -7.73 6.24 9.37
CA PRO A 42 -6.62 6.11 10.29
C PRO A 42 -5.32 6.41 9.55
N LYS A 43 -4.37 7.04 10.24
CA LYS A 43 -3.03 7.35 9.70
C LYS A 43 -2.22 6.11 9.28
N LYS A 44 -2.78 4.90 9.39
CA LYS A 44 -2.21 3.65 8.85
C LYS A 44 -1.92 3.74 7.35
N SER A 45 -2.68 4.55 6.60
CA SER A 45 -2.35 4.86 5.20
C SER A 45 -1.14 5.77 5.03
N LYS A 46 -0.52 6.27 6.11
CA LYS A 46 0.62 7.18 6.10
C LYS A 46 1.84 6.47 6.66
N TRP A 47 2.51 5.70 5.81
CA TRP A 47 3.82 5.12 6.09
C TRP A 47 4.80 6.09 6.80
N GLY A 48 4.75 7.38 6.43
CA GLY A 48 5.56 8.44 7.07
C GLY A 48 5.09 8.93 8.45
N LYS A 49 3.98 8.43 9.01
CA LYS A 49 3.42 8.89 10.30
C LYS A 49 3.17 7.76 11.32
N ILE A 50 3.51 6.53 10.98
CA ILE A 50 3.49 5.39 11.91
C ILE A 50 4.77 5.38 12.75
N ASN A 51 4.68 4.84 13.97
CA ASN A 51 5.81 4.82 14.91
C ASN A 51 6.88 3.80 14.44
N ASP A 52 8.12 3.95 14.90
CA ASP A 52 9.24 3.09 14.50
C ASP A 52 8.99 1.61 14.79
N LYS A 53 8.23 1.30 15.85
CA LYS A 53 7.82 -0.08 16.16
C LYS A 53 6.88 -0.65 15.08
N GLU A 54 5.88 0.12 14.67
CA GLU A 54 4.93 -0.28 13.63
C GLU A 54 5.63 -0.41 12.27
N LYS A 55 6.55 0.52 11.95
CA LYS A 55 7.39 0.42 10.74
C LYS A 55 8.19 -0.87 10.72
N LYS A 56 8.85 -1.21 11.83
CA LYS A 56 9.62 -2.47 11.94
C LYS A 56 8.75 -3.70 11.80
N GLU A 57 7.54 -3.69 12.37
CA GLU A 57 6.58 -4.80 12.20
C GLU A 57 6.15 -4.95 10.74
N GLU A 58 5.83 -3.86 10.05
CA GLU A 58 5.46 -3.86 8.63
C GLU A 58 6.62 -4.28 7.73
N LEU A 59 7.84 -3.77 7.96
CA LEU A 59 9.06 -4.22 7.28
C LEU A 59 9.27 -5.73 7.46
N THR A 60 9.04 -6.25 8.67
CA THR A 60 9.15 -7.69 8.95
C THR A 60 8.08 -8.49 8.19
N LYS A 61 6.84 -7.99 8.12
CA LYS A 61 5.77 -8.61 7.32
C LYS A 61 6.14 -8.63 5.84
N ILE A 62 6.68 -7.53 5.31
CA ILE A 62 7.10 -7.42 3.91
C ILE A 62 8.26 -8.37 3.60
N LYS A 63 9.27 -8.46 4.47
CA LYS A 63 10.38 -9.40 4.30
C LYS A 63 9.91 -10.86 4.33
N LYS A 64 8.88 -11.18 5.14
CA LYS A 64 8.30 -12.54 5.22
C LYS A 64 7.41 -12.90 4.04
N LYS A 65 6.46 -12.03 3.68
CA LYS A 65 5.41 -12.30 2.68
C LYS A 65 5.77 -11.84 1.27
N GLY A 66 6.72 -10.91 1.16
CA GLY A 66 7.09 -10.23 -0.08
C GLY A 66 6.28 -8.95 -0.32
N LEU A 67 6.95 -7.94 -0.88
CA LEU A 67 6.42 -6.61 -1.17
C LEU A 67 5.17 -6.64 -2.06
N ASN A 68 5.14 -7.52 -3.06
CA ASN A 68 4.00 -7.66 -3.97
C ASN A 68 2.74 -8.21 -3.26
N SER A 69 2.93 -9.18 -2.36
CA SER A 69 1.83 -9.72 -1.55
C SER A 69 1.29 -8.65 -0.62
N TRP A 70 2.18 -7.95 0.08
CA TRP A 70 1.84 -6.86 0.99
C TRP A 70 1.00 -5.78 0.30
N LEU A 71 1.45 -5.28 -0.87
CA LEU A 71 0.69 -4.26 -1.61
C LEU A 71 -0.71 -4.72 -2.01
N SER A 72 -0.87 -6.00 -2.35
CA SER A 72 -2.17 -6.54 -2.78
C SER A 72 -3.12 -6.67 -1.58
N GLU A 73 -2.59 -7.11 -0.43
CA GLU A 73 -3.30 -7.19 0.85
C GLU A 73 -3.75 -5.79 1.29
N THR A 74 -2.85 -4.80 1.25
CA THR A 74 -3.17 -3.40 1.60
C THR A 74 -4.28 -2.82 0.73
N VAL A 75 -4.27 -3.05 -0.59
CA VAL A 75 -5.37 -2.58 -1.47
C VAL A 75 -6.69 -3.22 -1.10
N TYR A 76 -6.67 -4.53 -0.83
CA TYR A 76 -7.88 -5.26 -0.45
C TYR A 76 -8.44 -4.75 0.88
N GLU A 77 -7.59 -4.59 1.90
CA GLU A 77 -7.97 -4.05 3.21
C GLU A 77 -8.59 -2.65 3.07
N ILE A 78 -7.95 -1.77 2.29
CA ILE A 78 -8.46 -0.43 2.02
C ILE A 78 -9.83 -0.48 1.32
N CYS A 79 -9.99 -1.31 0.28
CA CYS A 79 -11.30 -1.48 -0.36
C CYS A 79 -12.39 -1.92 0.63
N GLN A 80 -12.07 -2.83 1.55
CA GLN A 80 -13.02 -3.29 2.56
C GLN A 80 -13.34 -2.20 3.59
N GLU A 81 -12.33 -1.46 4.06
CA GLU A 81 -12.49 -0.42 5.09
C GLU A 81 -13.25 0.81 4.56
N VAL A 82 -12.95 1.24 3.32
CA VAL A 82 -13.47 2.51 2.80
C VAL A 82 -14.48 2.36 1.66
N GLY A 83 -14.65 1.16 1.11
CA GLY A 83 -15.58 0.90 0.02
C GLY A 83 -17.02 1.26 0.37
N SER A 84 -17.47 0.95 1.59
CA SER A 84 -18.82 1.29 2.08
C SER A 84 -19.06 2.80 2.23
N PHE A 85 -17.98 3.60 2.24
CA PHE A 85 -18.04 5.05 2.39
C PHE A 85 -17.72 5.81 1.11
N ALA A 86 -17.35 5.09 0.04
CA ALA A 86 -17.08 5.67 -1.26
C ALA A 86 -18.38 6.12 -1.93
N ASN A 87 -18.32 7.23 -2.67
CA ASN A 87 -19.45 7.66 -3.48
C ASN A 87 -19.76 6.65 -4.60
N ASP A 88 -18.72 5.99 -5.10
CA ASP A 88 -18.78 4.91 -6.09
C ASP A 88 -17.76 3.81 -5.69
N PRO A 89 -18.21 2.77 -4.97
CA PRO A 89 -17.33 1.69 -4.50
C PRO A 89 -16.69 0.90 -5.64
N ASP A 90 -17.42 0.69 -6.74
CA ASP A 90 -16.95 -0.05 -7.91
C ASP A 90 -15.86 0.74 -8.65
N ALA A 91 -16.03 2.06 -8.79
CA ALA A 91 -15.01 2.92 -9.36
C ALA A 91 -13.76 3.01 -8.46
N LEU A 92 -13.94 3.09 -7.14
CA LEU A 92 -12.82 3.06 -6.19
C LEU A 92 -12.02 1.75 -6.33
N GLU A 93 -12.70 0.60 -6.35
CA GLU A 93 -12.05 -0.70 -6.48
C GLU A 93 -11.31 -0.82 -7.82
N LYS A 94 -11.92 -0.38 -8.93
CA LYS A 94 -11.27 -0.36 -10.26
C LYS A 94 -10.03 0.51 -10.27
N ASP A 95 -10.12 1.74 -9.75
CA ASP A 95 -8.99 2.69 -9.74
C ASP A 95 -7.85 2.20 -8.83
N LEU A 96 -8.17 1.58 -7.70
CA LEU A 96 -7.19 0.97 -6.80
C LEU A 96 -6.48 -0.22 -7.46
N LYS A 97 -7.23 -1.11 -8.12
CA LYS A 97 -6.64 -2.24 -8.87
C LYS A 97 -5.80 -1.76 -10.05
N ALA A 98 -6.25 -0.74 -10.78
CA ALA A 98 -5.51 -0.14 -11.88
C ALA A 98 -4.19 0.48 -11.39
N SER A 99 -4.26 1.29 -10.34
CA SER A 99 -3.09 1.93 -9.73
C SER A 99 -2.11 0.91 -9.18
N LEU A 100 -2.59 -0.17 -8.55
CA LEU A 100 -1.74 -1.28 -8.11
C LEU A 100 -1.04 -1.95 -9.28
N LYS A 101 -1.75 -2.19 -10.39
CA LYS A 101 -1.19 -2.80 -11.61
C LYS A 101 -0.14 -1.91 -12.25
N GLU A 102 -0.41 -0.62 -12.37
CA GLU A 102 0.54 0.38 -12.89
C GLU A 102 1.76 0.50 -11.98
N PHE A 103 1.54 0.58 -10.67
CA PHE A 103 2.60 0.62 -9.69
C PHE A 103 3.50 -0.60 -9.85
N LYS A 104 2.95 -1.82 -9.87
CA LYS A 104 3.72 -3.08 -10.11
C LYS A 104 4.50 -3.08 -11.43
N LYS A 105 3.97 -2.47 -12.49
CA LYS A 105 4.65 -2.35 -13.79
C LYS A 105 5.88 -1.43 -13.77
N THR A 106 5.96 -0.48 -12.85
CA THR A 106 7.12 0.44 -12.76
C THR A 106 8.44 -0.28 -12.43
N GLY A 107 8.41 -1.59 -12.15
CA GLY A 107 9.63 -2.39 -12.00
C GLY A 107 10.39 -2.11 -10.71
N ARG A 108 9.88 -1.25 -9.83
CA ARG A 108 10.44 -0.94 -8.49
C ARG A 108 10.43 -2.14 -7.51
N PHE A 109 10.01 -3.30 -7.99
CA PHE A 109 9.87 -4.57 -7.27
C PHE A 109 10.88 -5.64 -7.70
N ARG A 110 11.72 -5.35 -8.72
CA ARG A 110 12.72 -6.26 -9.27
C ARG A 110 14.11 -6.07 -8.66
#